data_AF-A0A9Q1R2K8-F1
#
_entry.id   AF-A0A9Q1R2K8-F1
#
_cell.length_a   1.000
_cell.length_b   1.000
_cell.length_c   1.000
_cell.angle_alpha   90.00
_cell.angle_beta   90.00
_cell.angle_gamma   90.00
#
_symmetry.space_group_name_H-M   'P 1'
#
loop_
_entity.id
_entity.type
_entity.pdbx_description
1 polymer ?
#
loop_
_entity_poly.entity_id
_entity_poly.type
_entity_poly.pdbx_seq_one_letter_code
_entity_poly.pdbx_strand_id
1 'polypeptide(L)'
;MSVICSKTSQIKAIWVALSSLCRSKTCCRLSRSEHHSSDPIIDPKKCRRVGFSKTDAGIEANDCITIYLVSSKEDVDSPNSFCLEPIDLNQFFEDDGRIFGYHGLKGTPSISHSIYHLIPTWVSLISFHAHADISFESSSDGSRGITNLKSSLQNIFAESLVDEKDAFLQTFSTESHYVRSFVSNAEALQHKVSNGCCTESKCLLKSEPSDVEVFRIIGTPVGHLYSRLVPPVLLLVDGSNPIDILDPRWEIYLLVQERKDTQEDSLSRLLGFAAVYRFHRYPESTRVRLGQVMVVFFLRC
;
A
#
# COMPACT_ATOMS: atom_id res chain seq x y z
N MET A 1 7.45 24.12 -9.13
CA MET A 1 8.45 23.55 -10.07
C MET A 1 9.43 22.54 -9.44
N SER A 2 9.76 22.61 -8.14
CA SER A 2 10.62 21.62 -7.45
C SER A 2 10.02 20.20 -7.35
N VAL A 3 8.68 20.09 -7.30
CA VAL A 3 7.92 18.84 -7.15
C VAL A 3 8.08 17.87 -8.34
N ILE A 4 8.35 18.38 -9.54
CA ILE A 4 8.50 17.54 -10.75
C ILE A 4 9.89 16.90 -10.80
N CYS A 5 10.91 17.57 -10.23
CA CYS A 5 12.29 17.10 -10.28
C CYS A 5 12.53 15.90 -9.34
N SER A 6 11.97 15.92 -8.12
CA SER A 6 12.10 14.83 -7.14
C SER A 6 11.39 13.54 -7.59
N LYS A 7 10.16 13.68 -8.13
CA LYS A 7 9.39 12.57 -8.72
C LYS A 7 10.16 11.83 -9.81
N THR A 8 10.89 12.59 -10.63
CA THR A 8 11.67 12.02 -11.74
C THR A 8 12.91 11.29 -11.21
N SER A 9 13.55 11.76 -10.14
CA SER A 9 14.78 11.14 -9.60
C SER A 9 14.55 9.81 -8.88
N GLN A 10 13.48 9.66 -8.09
CA GLN A 10 13.21 8.39 -7.37
C GLN A 10 12.72 7.28 -8.30
N ILE A 11 11.82 7.62 -9.24
CA ILE A 11 11.40 6.71 -10.29
C ILE A 11 12.60 6.40 -11.20
N LYS A 12 13.46 7.38 -11.53
CA LYS A 12 14.71 7.11 -12.24
C LYS A 12 15.65 6.22 -11.44
N ALA A 13 15.77 6.32 -10.12
CA ALA A 13 16.66 5.46 -9.35
C ALA A 13 16.22 3.99 -9.42
N ILE A 14 14.92 3.73 -9.25
CA ILE A 14 14.34 2.38 -9.42
C ILE A 14 14.42 1.94 -10.88
N TRP A 15 14.08 2.82 -11.83
CA TRP A 15 14.12 2.50 -13.25
C TRP A 15 15.55 2.35 -13.79
N VAL A 16 16.56 3.03 -13.24
CA VAL A 16 17.99 2.91 -13.56
C VAL A 16 18.54 1.62 -12.96
N ALA A 17 18.22 1.32 -11.70
CA ALA A 17 18.53 0.04 -11.07
C ALA A 17 17.91 -1.12 -11.88
N LEU A 18 16.65 -1.01 -12.29
CA LEU A 18 15.94 -2.01 -13.09
C LEU A 18 16.34 -2.04 -14.58
N SER A 19 16.78 -0.91 -15.17
CA SER A 19 17.19 -0.85 -16.59
C SER A 19 18.62 -1.31 -16.82
N SER A 20 19.48 -1.31 -15.80
CA SER A 20 20.77 -2.02 -15.86
C SER A 20 20.59 -3.53 -16.08
N LEU A 21 19.45 -4.10 -15.65
CA LEU A 21 19.06 -5.49 -15.88
C LEU A 21 18.38 -5.76 -17.23
N CYS A 22 17.96 -4.73 -17.97
CA CYS A 22 17.00 -4.88 -19.07
C CYS A 22 17.50 -4.20 -20.37
N ARG A 23 18.64 -4.65 -20.91
CA ARG A 23 18.94 -4.47 -22.34
C ARG A 23 18.48 -5.69 -23.13
N SER A 24 17.20 -5.72 -23.50
CA SER A 24 16.76 -6.34 -24.76
C SER A 24 15.35 -5.86 -25.12
N LYS A 25 15.26 -5.04 -26.18
CA LYS A 25 14.02 -4.54 -26.78
C LYS A 25 13.22 -5.69 -27.39
N THR A 26 11.90 -5.70 -27.23
CA THR A 26 10.94 -5.53 -28.35
C THR A 26 9.50 -5.49 -27.84
N CYS A 27 8.73 -4.63 -28.48
CA CYS A 27 7.36 -4.24 -28.20
C CYS A 27 6.40 -5.11 -29.01
N CYS A 28 5.27 -5.53 -28.44
CA CYS A 28 4.10 -5.91 -29.22
C CYS A 28 2.82 -5.38 -28.55
N ARG A 29 2.04 -4.69 -29.38
CA ARG A 29 0.78 -3.99 -29.14
C ARG A 29 -0.34 -5.02 -29.23
N LEU A 30 -1.28 -5.05 -28.28
CA LEU A 30 -2.52 -5.82 -28.40
C LEU A 30 -3.72 -4.89 -28.20
N SER A 31 -4.62 -4.97 -29.16
CA SER A 31 -5.84 -4.18 -29.37
C SER A 31 -7.01 -4.73 -28.56
N ARG A 32 -7.86 -3.81 -28.05
CA ARG A 32 -9.18 -4.08 -27.47
C ARG A 32 -10.16 -4.57 -28.54
N SER A 33 -11.06 -5.49 -28.16
CA SER A 33 -12.35 -5.69 -28.83
C SER A 33 -13.47 -5.64 -27.79
N GLU A 34 -14.42 -4.73 -28.01
CA GLU A 34 -15.69 -4.64 -27.27
C GLU A 34 -16.67 -5.71 -27.77
N HIS A 35 -17.49 -6.26 -26.87
CA HIS A 35 -18.71 -6.98 -27.23
C HIS A 35 -19.87 -6.59 -26.30
N HIS A 36 -20.89 -5.98 -26.91
CA HIS A 36 -22.25 -5.76 -26.40
C HIS A 36 -23.10 -7.04 -26.52
N SER A 37 -24.04 -7.26 -25.59
CA SER A 37 -25.30 -8.03 -25.76
C SER A 37 -26.06 -8.11 -24.42
N SER A 38 -26.99 -7.18 -24.12
CA SER A 38 -28.47 -7.26 -24.24
C SER A 38 -29.20 -8.07 -23.15
N ASP A 39 -29.93 -7.34 -22.31
CA ASP A 39 -30.95 -7.79 -21.34
C ASP A 39 -32.26 -8.23 -22.01
N PRO A 40 -33.05 -9.12 -21.37
CA PRO A 40 -34.49 -9.19 -21.59
C PRO A 40 -35.30 -8.65 -20.39
N ILE A 41 -36.26 -7.81 -20.75
CA ILE A 41 -37.29 -7.16 -19.95
C ILE A 41 -38.28 -8.21 -19.39
N ILE A 42 -38.62 -8.14 -18.09
CA ILE A 42 -39.73 -8.89 -17.48
C ILE A 42 -40.68 -7.92 -16.77
N ASP A 43 -41.95 -7.93 -17.20
CA ASP A 43 -43.07 -7.14 -16.68
C ASP A 43 -43.55 -7.58 -15.26
N PRO A 44 -44.17 -6.68 -14.49
CA PRO A 44 -44.34 -6.85 -13.04
C PRO A 44 -45.63 -7.60 -12.68
N LYS A 45 -45.50 -8.75 -12.00
CA LYS A 45 -46.62 -9.40 -11.29
C LYS A 45 -46.72 -8.89 -9.84
N LYS A 46 -47.85 -8.24 -9.56
CA LYS A 46 -48.34 -7.79 -8.25
C LYS A 46 -48.10 -8.84 -7.15
N CYS A 47 -47.24 -8.51 -6.17
CA CYS A 47 -47.13 -9.24 -4.91
C CYS A 47 -47.43 -8.31 -3.73
N ARG A 48 -48.17 -8.89 -2.77
CA ARG A 48 -48.76 -8.29 -1.56
C ARG A 48 -47.72 -7.50 -0.75
N ARG A 49 -48.04 -6.25 -0.37
CA ARG A 49 -47.23 -5.48 0.61
C ARG A 49 -47.37 -6.12 2.00
N VAL A 50 -46.46 -7.03 2.31
CA VAL A 50 -46.02 -7.26 3.69
C VAL A 50 -45.06 -6.13 4.04
N GLY A 51 -45.22 -5.54 5.23
CA GLY A 51 -44.32 -4.51 5.72
C GLY A 51 -42.93 -5.11 5.89
N PHE A 52 -42.06 -4.90 4.90
CA PHE A 52 -40.66 -5.25 5.02
C PHE A 52 -40.05 -4.34 6.10
N SER A 53 -39.43 -4.95 7.10
CA SER A 53 -38.44 -4.27 7.95
C SER A 53 -37.50 -3.49 7.04
N LYS A 54 -37.16 -2.25 7.39
CA LYS A 54 -36.23 -1.40 6.63
C LYS A 54 -35.01 -2.25 6.28
N THR A 55 -34.85 -2.57 4.99
CA THR A 55 -33.69 -3.32 4.51
C THR A 55 -32.48 -2.41 4.69
N ASP A 56 -31.48 -2.87 5.44
CA ASP A 56 -30.20 -2.18 5.53
C ASP A 56 -29.59 -2.12 4.13
N ALA A 57 -29.41 -0.91 3.60
CA ALA A 57 -28.87 -0.69 2.26
C ALA A 57 -27.35 -0.96 2.20
N GLY A 58 -26.71 -1.06 3.38
CA GLY A 58 -25.26 -1.16 3.51
C GLY A 58 -24.55 0.15 3.15
N ILE A 59 -23.34 0.30 3.66
CA ILE A 59 -22.44 1.43 3.37
C ILE A 59 -21.30 0.88 2.52
N GLU A 60 -20.88 1.62 1.50
CA GLU A 60 -19.72 1.22 0.67
C GLU A 60 -18.43 1.28 1.50
N ALA A 61 -17.54 0.31 1.33
CA ALA A 61 -16.32 0.24 2.12
C ALA A 61 -15.41 1.44 1.83
N ASN A 62 -15.35 1.89 0.57
CA ASN A 62 -14.62 3.09 0.14
C ASN A 62 -15.10 4.38 0.83
N ASP A 63 -16.40 4.47 1.13
CA ASP A 63 -16.98 5.64 1.81
C ASP A 63 -16.78 5.57 3.33
N CYS A 64 -16.59 4.37 3.88
CA CYS A 64 -16.54 4.13 5.31
C CYS A 64 -15.11 4.09 5.87
N ILE A 65 -14.16 3.51 5.14
CA ILE A 65 -12.81 3.24 5.63
C ILE A 65 -11.86 4.28 5.06
N THR A 66 -11.03 4.83 5.94
CA THR A 66 -10.01 5.82 5.54
C THR A 66 -8.66 5.37 6.00
N ILE A 67 -7.70 5.33 5.08
CA ILE A 67 -6.37 4.78 5.35
C ILE A 67 -5.39 5.94 5.47
N TYR A 68 -4.64 5.99 6.56
CA TYR A 68 -3.64 7.01 6.84
C TYR A 68 -2.25 6.38 6.90
N LEU A 69 -1.30 6.98 6.19
CA LEU A 69 0.11 6.60 6.29
C LEU A 69 0.80 7.47 7.33
N VAL A 70 1.40 6.84 8.34
CA VAL A 70 2.01 7.54 9.49
C VAL A 70 3.47 7.14 9.66
N SER A 71 4.32 8.12 10.00
CA SER A 71 5.77 7.90 10.18
C SER A 71 6.22 8.09 11.63
N SER A 72 5.39 8.70 12.48
CA SER A 72 5.66 8.84 13.90
C SER A 72 4.37 8.80 14.71
N LYS A 73 4.48 8.73 16.04
CA LYS A 73 3.33 8.67 16.94
C LYS A 73 2.47 9.94 16.85
N GLU A 74 3.11 11.08 16.59
CA GLU A 74 2.46 12.39 16.47
C GLU A 74 1.65 12.53 15.18
N ASP A 75 1.87 11.67 14.19
CA ASP A 75 1.07 11.65 12.96
C ASP A 75 -0.28 10.94 13.16
N VAL A 76 -0.40 10.08 14.18
CA VAL A 76 -1.65 9.39 14.51
C VAL A 76 -2.64 10.42 15.05
N ASP A 77 -3.88 10.39 14.56
CA ASP A 77 -4.92 11.40 14.82
C ASP A 77 -4.59 12.84 14.39
N SER A 78 -3.45 13.07 13.73
CA SER A 78 -3.07 14.40 13.25
C SER A 78 -3.95 14.81 12.07
N PRO A 79 -4.42 16.07 12.03
CA PRO A 79 -5.17 16.59 10.88
C PRO A 79 -4.31 16.67 9.60
N ASN A 80 -2.98 16.65 9.74
CA ASN A 80 -2.02 16.68 8.65
C ASN A 80 -1.50 15.28 8.27
N SER A 81 -2.13 14.22 8.79
CA SER A 81 -1.80 12.85 8.43
C SER A 81 -2.06 12.62 6.93
N PHE A 82 -1.20 11.81 6.30
CA PHE A 82 -1.32 11.57 4.87
C PHE A 82 -2.42 10.53 4.63
N CYS A 83 -3.55 10.98 4.06
CA CYS A 83 -4.62 10.10 3.64
C CYS A 83 -4.24 9.39 2.33
N LEU A 84 -4.34 8.07 2.34
CA LEU A 84 -4.18 7.20 1.19
C LEU A 84 -5.55 6.95 0.56
N GLU A 85 -5.66 7.21 -0.75
CA GLU A 85 -6.83 6.85 -1.54
C GLU A 85 -6.60 5.45 -2.14
N PRO A 86 -7.23 4.38 -1.60
CA PRO A 86 -7.15 3.06 -2.18
C PRO A 86 -7.90 3.03 -3.52
N ILE A 87 -7.50 2.12 -4.41
CA ILE A 87 -8.16 1.97 -5.72
C ILE A 87 -9.56 1.39 -5.54
N ASP A 88 -9.67 0.28 -4.80
CA ASP A 88 -10.94 -0.32 -4.46
C ASP A 88 -10.82 -1.15 -3.17
N LEU A 89 -11.54 -0.73 -2.13
CA LEU A 89 -11.70 -1.51 -0.90
C LEU A 89 -12.83 -2.52 -1.00
N ASN A 90 -13.80 -2.30 -1.88
CA ASN A 90 -15.03 -3.10 -1.93
C ASN A 90 -14.72 -4.57 -2.24
N GLN A 91 -13.65 -4.85 -3.01
CA GLN A 91 -13.17 -6.22 -3.30
C GLN A 91 -12.80 -7.06 -2.06
N PHE A 92 -12.56 -6.44 -0.89
CA PHE A 92 -12.19 -7.15 0.34
C PHE A 92 -13.37 -7.44 1.27
N PHE A 93 -14.55 -6.93 0.92
CA PHE A 93 -15.80 -7.15 1.65
C PHE A 93 -16.65 -8.18 0.88
N GLU A 94 -17.71 -8.68 1.53
CA GLU A 94 -18.60 -9.72 0.97
C GLU A 94 -19.20 -9.31 -0.38
N ASP A 95 -19.94 -10.22 -1.05
CA ASP A 95 -20.33 -10.17 -2.49
C ASP A 95 -20.81 -8.81 -3.05
N ASP A 96 -21.36 -7.91 -2.23
CA ASP A 96 -21.85 -6.59 -2.66
C ASP A 96 -20.89 -5.43 -2.32
N GLY A 97 -19.70 -5.69 -1.76
CA GLY A 97 -18.70 -4.68 -1.40
C GLY A 97 -19.12 -3.73 -0.28
N ARG A 98 -20.14 -4.09 0.48
CA ARG A 98 -20.83 -3.24 1.45
C ARG A 98 -20.71 -3.76 2.87
N ILE A 99 -20.74 -2.82 3.80
CA ILE A 99 -20.73 -3.04 5.25
C ILE A 99 -22.17 -2.93 5.76
N PHE A 100 -22.65 -3.96 6.45
CA PHE A 100 -24.01 -4.06 6.98
C PHE A 100 -24.03 -4.21 8.51
N GLY A 101 -25.13 -3.80 9.12
CA GLY A 101 -25.45 -4.07 10.53
C GLY A 101 -24.90 -3.06 11.52
N TYR A 102 -24.24 -1.99 11.07
CA TYR A 102 -23.68 -0.94 11.93
C TYR A 102 -24.48 0.36 11.86
N HIS A 103 -24.93 0.84 13.02
CA HIS A 103 -25.65 2.10 13.16
C HIS A 103 -24.76 3.11 13.88
N GLY A 104 -24.73 4.34 13.38
CA GLY A 104 -23.98 5.44 14.01
C GLY A 104 -22.50 5.09 14.14
N LEU A 105 -21.87 4.58 13.08
CA LEU A 105 -20.40 4.51 13.03
C LEU A 105 -19.88 5.92 13.36
N LYS A 106 -19.04 6.03 14.40
CA LYS A 106 -18.59 7.31 14.93
C LYS A 106 -17.30 7.72 14.22
N GLY A 107 -17.43 8.15 12.96
CA GLY A 107 -16.38 8.93 12.32
C GLY A 107 -16.32 10.33 12.91
N THR A 108 -15.12 10.84 13.20
CA THR A 108 -14.93 12.23 13.59
C THR A 108 -15.37 13.16 12.44
N PRO A 109 -16.28 14.11 12.66
CA PRO A 109 -16.75 14.99 11.58
C PRO A 109 -15.67 16.01 11.23
N SER A 110 -15.08 15.89 10.03
CA SER A 110 -14.25 16.96 9.45
C SER A 110 -15.13 17.84 8.56
N ILE A 111 -15.12 19.13 8.85
CA ILE A 111 -16.02 20.13 8.27
C ILE A 111 -15.54 20.47 6.86
N SER A 112 -16.34 20.08 5.86
CA SER A 112 -16.45 20.58 4.48
C SER A 112 -16.27 19.47 3.45
N HIS A 113 -17.40 19.10 2.84
CA HIS A 113 -17.66 17.97 1.92
C HIS A 113 -17.83 16.61 2.61
N SER A 114 -19.10 16.20 2.66
CA SER A 114 -19.66 15.02 3.31
C SER A 114 -19.10 13.71 2.76
N ILE A 115 -17.93 13.29 3.26
CA ILE A 115 -17.46 11.90 3.21
C ILE A 115 -17.30 11.48 4.67
N TYR A 116 -18.07 10.49 5.10
CA TYR A 116 -18.03 10.02 6.47
C TYR A 116 -16.77 9.17 6.64
N HIS A 117 -15.69 9.72 7.20
CA HIS A 117 -14.49 8.95 7.58
C HIS A 117 -14.79 8.11 8.82
N LEU A 118 -15.51 7.00 8.65
CA LEU A 118 -16.15 6.24 9.73
C LEU A 118 -15.20 5.28 10.45
N ILE A 119 -14.21 4.73 9.74
CA ILE A 119 -13.21 3.79 10.28
C ILE A 119 -11.82 4.27 9.87
N PRO A 120 -11.16 5.11 10.69
CA PRO A 120 -9.78 5.50 10.44
C PRO A 120 -8.85 4.31 10.67
N THR A 121 -8.02 4.03 9.68
CA THR A 121 -7.03 2.95 9.67
C THR A 121 -5.64 3.55 9.47
N TRP A 122 -4.76 3.44 10.44
CA TRP A 122 -3.39 3.94 10.35
C TRP A 122 -2.44 2.82 9.98
N VAL A 123 -1.54 3.07 9.03
CA VAL A 123 -0.48 2.15 8.61
C VAL A 123 0.88 2.80 8.86
N SER A 124 1.70 2.15 9.67
CA SER A 124 3.07 2.60 9.99
C SER A 124 3.98 2.40 8.78
N LEU A 125 4.65 3.47 8.34
CA LEU A 125 5.66 3.38 7.25
C LEU A 125 7.02 2.85 7.72
N ILE A 126 7.16 2.56 9.01
CA ILE A 126 8.39 2.01 9.60
C ILE A 126 8.27 0.50 9.73
N SER A 127 7.23 0.03 10.42
CA SER A 127 7.01 -1.38 10.75
C SER A 127 5.98 -2.07 9.87
N PHE A 128 5.20 -1.31 9.09
CA PHE A 128 4.10 -1.77 8.23
C PHE A 128 2.96 -2.47 8.99
N HIS A 129 2.89 -2.25 10.31
CA HIS A 129 1.72 -2.56 11.10
C HIS A 129 0.57 -1.61 10.79
N ALA A 130 -0.65 -2.13 10.88
CA ALA A 130 -1.87 -1.38 10.71
C ALA A 130 -2.70 -1.41 11.99
N HIS A 131 -3.43 -0.34 12.26
CA HIS A 131 -4.43 -0.29 13.33
C HIS A 131 -5.69 0.36 12.78
N ALA A 132 -6.85 -0.26 13.00
CA ALA A 132 -8.13 0.29 12.61
C ALA A 132 -8.95 0.58 13.86
N ASP A 133 -9.41 1.82 14.00
CA ASP A 133 -10.32 2.20 15.08
C ASP A 133 -11.76 2.01 14.61
N ILE A 134 -12.37 0.92 15.09
CA ILE A 134 -13.74 0.55 14.77
C ILE A 134 -14.62 1.03 15.91
N SER A 135 -15.26 2.19 15.74
CA SER A 135 -16.20 2.73 16.72
C SER A 135 -17.61 2.88 16.12
N PHE A 136 -18.60 2.31 16.80
CA PHE A 136 -20.01 2.36 16.38
C PHE A 136 -20.94 2.57 17.57
N GLU A 137 -22.11 3.14 17.32
CA GLU A 137 -23.13 3.42 18.34
C GLU A 137 -23.90 2.15 18.72
N SER A 138 -24.33 1.38 17.72
CA SER A 138 -24.97 0.09 17.94
C SER A 138 -24.82 -0.82 16.72
N SER A 139 -24.88 -2.13 16.95
CA SER A 139 -25.00 -3.11 15.88
C SER A 139 -26.34 -3.82 15.98
N SER A 140 -26.91 -4.16 14.83
CA SER A 140 -28.13 -4.96 14.77
C SER A 140 -28.02 -5.97 13.64
N ASP A 141 -28.48 -7.19 13.95
CA ASP A 141 -28.55 -8.26 12.97
C ASP A 141 -29.74 -7.98 12.05
N GLY A 142 -29.44 -7.33 10.93
CA GLY A 142 -30.42 -7.08 9.87
C GLY A 142 -30.74 -8.38 9.12
N SER A 143 -31.49 -8.26 8.01
CA SER A 143 -31.80 -9.43 7.16
C SER A 143 -30.58 -10.10 6.52
N ARG A 144 -29.41 -9.46 6.55
CA ARG A 144 -28.18 -9.89 5.87
C ARG A 144 -27.04 -10.30 6.80
N GLY A 145 -27.21 -10.22 8.13
CA GLY A 145 -26.08 -10.40 9.04
C GLY A 145 -25.38 -9.08 9.36
N ILE A 146 -24.54 -9.11 10.40
CA ILE A 146 -23.56 -8.06 10.69
C ILE A 146 -22.25 -8.43 9.96
N THR A 147 -21.72 -7.52 9.15
CA THR A 147 -20.43 -7.73 8.48
C THR A 147 -19.30 -7.82 9.49
N ASN A 148 -18.48 -8.86 9.45
CA ASN A 148 -17.33 -8.96 10.36
C ASN A 148 -16.16 -8.09 9.87
N LEU A 149 -16.15 -6.82 10.30
CA LEU A 149 -15.13 -5.83 9.94
C LEU A 149 -13.71 -6.30 10.26
N LYS A 150 -13.51 -7.00 11.39
CA LYS A 150 -12.18 -7.47 11.78
C LYS A 150 -11.65 -8.50 10.79
N SER A 151 -12.45 -9.49 10.39
CA SER A 151 -12.01 -10.47 9.39
C SER A 151 -11.79 -9.82 8.03
N SER A 152 -12.63 -8.86 7.62
CA SER A 152 -12.44 -8.16 6.34
C SER A 152 -11.16 -7.34 6.31
N LEU A 153 -10.83 -6.64 7.41
CA LEU A 153 -9.55 -5.92 7.54
C LEU A 153 -8.36 -6.89 7.64
N GLN A 154 -8.54 -8.04 8.28
CA GLN A 154 -7.52 -9.10 8.30
C GLN A 154 -7.28 -9.70 6.91
N ASN A 155 -8.24 -9.68 5.98
CA ASN A 155 -7.98 -10.08 4.59
C ASN A 155 -7.00 -9.13 3.88
N ILE A 156 -6.97 -7.86 4.28
CA ILE A 156 -6.08 -6.83 3.72
C ILE A 156 -4.72 -6.85 4.42
N PHE A 157 -4.74 -6.76 5.75
CA PHE A 157 -3.55 -6.54 6.58
C PHE A 157 -2.99 -7.82 7.21
N ALA A 158 -3.70 -8.94 7.13
CA ALA A 158 -3.30 -10.22 7.70
C ALA A 158 -2.80 -10.09 9.16
N GLU A 159 -1.61 -10.59 9.44
CA GLU A 159 -0.96 -10.54 10.74
C GLU A 159 -0.39 -9.15 11.10
N SER A 160 -0.40 -8.19 10.17
CA SER A 160 0.08 -6.83 10.45
C SER A 160 -0.97 -5.96 11.16
N LEU A 161 -2.23 -6.40 11.22
CA LEU A 161 -3.29 -5.71 11.94
C LEU A 161 -3.14 -5.85 13.46
N VAL A 162 -3.04 -4.71 14.15
CA VAL A 162 -2.91 -4.59 15.59
C VAL A 162 -4.23 -4.12 16.18
N ASP A 163 -4.79 -4.90 17.10
CA ASP A 163 -6.09 -4.62 17.72
C ASP A 163 -6.04 -3.39 18.65
N GLU A 164 -5.01 -3.29 19.49
CA GLU A 164 -4.89 -2.24 20.50
C GLU A 164 -4.10 -1.03 19.98
N LYS A 165 -4.68 0.17 20.10
CA LYS A 165 -4.04 1.43 19.68
C LYS A 165 -2.72 1.67 20.40
N ASP A 166 -2.67 1.41 21.70
CA ASP A 166 -1.44 1.58 22.49
C ASP A 166 -0.34 0.63 22.03
N ALA A 167 -0.68 -0.63 21.74
CA ALA A 167 0.27 -1.59 21.17
C ALA A 167 0.79 -1.12 19.81
N PHE A 168 -0.08 -0.59 18.95
CA PHE A 168 0.32 0.02 17.67
C PHE A 168 1.29 1.19 17.88
N LEU A 169 1.00 2.10 18.81
CA LEU A 169 1.87 3.23 19.13
C LEU A 169 3.21 2.80 19.72
N GLN A 170 3.30 1.68 20.42
CA GLN A 170 4.58 1.15 20.87
C GLN A 170 5.46 0.65 19.73
N THR A 171 4.88 0.20 18.60
CA THR A 171 5.66 -0.32 17.46
C THR A 171 6.63 0.71 16.86
N PHE A 172 6.32 2.01 16.93
CA PHE A 172 7.24 3.07 16.47
C PHE A 172 8.55 3.11 17.27
N SER A 173 8.54 2.62 18.51
CA SER A 173 9.72 2.57 19.37
C SER A 173 10.37 1.18 19.35
N THR A 174 9.58 0.10 19.38
CA THR A 174 10.13 -1.27 19.45
C THR A 174 10.63 -1.79 18.11
N GLU A 175 10.04 -1.34 17.00
CA GLU A 175 10.36 -1.80 15.64
C GLU A 175 10.90 -0.69 14.73
N SER A 176 11.50 0.37 15.32
CA SER A 176 12.12 1.48 14.59
C SER A 176 13.16 1.05 13.55
N HIS A 177 13.83 -0.09 13.79
CA HIS A 177 14.87 -0.66 12.93
C HIS A 177 14.38 -1.81 12.05
N TYR A 178 13.06 -1.98 11.87
CA TYR A 178 12.50 -3.10 11.11
C TYR A 178 13.16 -3.25 9.73
N VAL A 179 13.16 -2.21 8.90
CA VAL A 179 13.80 -2.22 7.57
C VAL A 179 15.31 -2.48 7.67
N ARG A 180 15.98 -1.85 8.64
CA ARG A 180 17.43 -2.02 8.87
C ARG A 180 17.80 -3.46 9.20
N SER A 181 16.95 -4.19 9.92
CA SER A 181 17.19 -5.58 10.29
C SER A 181 17.28 -6.51 9.06
N PHE A 182 16.45 -6.26 8.04
CA PHE A 182 16.50 -6.99 6.77
C PHE A 182 17.69 -6.56 5.91
N VAL A 183 17.95 -5.27 5.87
CA VAL A 183 19.03 -4.66 5.07
C VAL A 183 20.42 -5.10 5.55
N SER A 184 20.62 -5.26 6.87
CA SER A 184 21.93 -5.59 7.44
C SER A 184 22.52 -6.92 6.94
N ASN A 185 21.65 -7.84 6.51
CA ASN A 185 22.05 -9.15 5.97
C ASN A 185 21.84 -9.24 4.44
N ALA A 186 21.36 -8.17 3.80
CA ALA A 186 21.02 -8.16 2.39
C ALA A 186 22.21 -7.79 1.50
N GLU A 187 22.14 -8.18 0.22
CA GLU A 187 23.12 -7.76 -0.77
C GLU A 187 22.89 -6.29 -1.15
N ALA A 188 23.81 -5.40 -0.75
CA ALA A 188 23.77 -3.99 -1.12
C ALA A 188 24.15 -3.82 -2.60
N LEU A 189 23.20 -3.38 -3.42
CA LEU A 189 23.41 -3.01 -4.81
C LEU A 189 23.73 -1.52 -4.85
N GLN A 190 25.01 -1.17 -4.70
CA GLN A 190 25.40 0.23 -4.68
C GLN A 190 25.05 0.93 -6.01
N HIS A 191 24.30 2.02 -5.90
CA HIS A 191 24.23 3.02 -6.95
C HIS A 191 24.54 4.39 -6.34
N LYS A 192 25.82 4.79 -6.38
CA LYS A 192 26.19 6.19 -6.20
C LYS A 192 25.54 6.99 -7.33
N VAL A 193 24.42 7.64 -7.05
CA VAL A 193 23.93 8.73 -7.91
C VAL A 193 24.93 9.87 -7.75
N SER A 194 26.02 9.86 -8.52
CA SER A 194 26.75 11.10 -8.73
C SER A 194 25.81 12.01 -9.51
N ASN A 195 25.59 13.23 -9.00
CA ASN A 195 24.94 14.29 -9.76
C ASN A 195 25.81 14.59 -10.98
N GLY A 196 25.61 13.84 -12.06
CA GLY A 196 26.08 14.16 -13.40
C GLY A 196 25.33 15.38 -13.89
N CYS A 197 25.73 16.56 -13.39
CA CYS A 197 25.29 17.84 -13.93
C CYS A 197 25.83 17.95 -15.35
N CYS A 198 24.95 17.88 -16.35
CA CYS A 198 25.28 18.41 -17.68
C CYS A 198 25.60 19.89 -17.52
N THR A 199 26.76 20.26 -18.05
CA THR A 199 27.34 21.60 -18.05
C THR A 199 26.31 22.68 -18.39
N GLU A 200 26.29 23.74 -17.58
CA GLU A 200 25.58 25.01 -17.71
C GLU A 200 24.11 25.10 -17.26
N SER A 201 23.90 25.20 -15.95
CA SER A 201 23.10 26.30 -15.38
C SER A 201 23.27 26.35 -13.85
N LYS A 202 23.74 27.49 -13.34
CA LYS A 202 23.87 27.78 -11.91
C LYS A 202 22.48 27.83 -11.26
N CYS A 203 22.10 26.79 -10.53
CA CYS A 203 21.09 26.90 -9.47
C CYS A 203 21.65 26.31 -8.18
N LEU A 204 22.03 27.23 -7.29
CA LEU A 204 22.35 26.98 -5.89
C LEU A 204 21.10 26.46 -5.16
N LEU A 205 20.98 25.14 -5.06
CA LEU A 205 20.25 24.50 -3.98
C LEU A 205 21.15 23.37 -3.48
N LYS A 206 21.83 23.62 -2.36
CA LYS A 206 22.50 22.58 -1.58
C LYS A 206 21.43 21.66 -1.00
N SER A 207 21.00 20.68 -1.79
CA SER A 207 20.40 19.46 -1.23
C SER A 207 21.57 18.53 -0.94
N GLU A 208 21.87 18.32 0.34
CA GLU A 208 22.74 17.23 0.77
C GLU A 208 22.27 15.93 0.07
N PRO A 209 23.17 15.15 -0.54
CA PRO A 209 22.82 13.86 -1.09
C PRO A 209 22.48 12.97 0.10
N SER A 210 21.19 12.78 0.38
CA SER A 210 20.80 11.65 1.22
C SER A 210 21.20 10.40 0.45
N ASP A 211 22.15 9.64 0.98
CA ASP A 211 22.61 8.40 0.38
C ASP A 211 21.41 7.43 0.29
N VAL A 212 20.92 7.24 -0.93
CA VAL A 212 19.86 6.28 -1.24
C VAL A 212 20.53 5.01 -1.73
N GLU A 213 20.20 3.90 -1.10
CA GLU A 213 20.77 2.59 -1.38
C GLU A 213 19.69 1.59 -1.80
N VAL A 214 20.08 0.62 -2.62
CA VAL A 214 19.20 -0.46 -3.06
C VAL A 214 19.71 -1.76 -2.47
N PHE A 215 18.83 -2.50 -1.82
CA PHE A 215 19.16 -3.80 -1.22
C PHE A 215 18.40 -4.91 -1.90
N ARG A 216 19.08 -6.00 -2.22
CA ARG A 216 18.50 -7.21 -2.78
C ARG A 216 18.37 -8.28 -1.70
N ILE A 217 17.16 -8.79 -1.54
CA ILE A 217 16.76 -9.78 -0.54
C ILE A 217 16.28 -11.02 -1.27
N ILE A 218 16.82 -12.17 -0.88
CA ILE A 218 16.61 -13.48 -1.51
C ILE A 218 16.41 -14.52 -0.40
N GLY A 219 15.61 -15.55 -0.67
CA GLY A 219 15.45 -16.70 0.21
C GLY A 219 14.43 -16.47 1.32
N THR A 220 14.64 -17.10 2.47
CA THR A 220 13.66 -17.14 3.58
C THR A 220 13.20 -15.77 4.12
N PRO A 221 14.03 -14.70 4.16
CA PRO A 221 13.57 -13.40 4.67
C PRO A 221 12.53 -12.72 3.77
N VAL A 222 12.45 -13.11 2.50
CA VAL A 222 11.50 -12.53 1.52
C VAL A 222 10.07 -12.67 2.00
N GLY A 223 9.67 -13.84 2.48
CA GLY A 223 8.29 -14.08 2.92
C GLY A 223 7.87 -13.22 4.10
N HIS A 224 8.72 -13.14 5.13
CA HIS A 224 8.46 -12.34 6.34
C HIS A 224 8.41 -10.83 6.08
N LEU A 225 9.24 -10.34 5.17
CA LEU A 225 9.23 -8.95 4.76
C LEU A 225 8.01 -8.65 3.88
N TYR A 226 7.73 -9.54 2.93
CA TYR A 226 6.64 -9.36 1.97
C TYR A 226 5.27 -9.35 2.65
N SER A 227 5.06 -10.21 3.66
CA SER A 227 3.76 -10.29 4.36
C SER A 227 3.31 -8.94 4.92
N ARG A 228 4.24 -8.07 5.33
CA ARG A 228 3.92 -6.71 5.80
C ARG A 228 3.94 -5.65 4.69
N LEU A 229 4.62 -5.88 3.57
CA LEU A 229 4.66 -4.95 2.43
C LEU A 229 3.48 -5.12 1.46
N VAL A 230 2.81 -6.28 1.49
CA VAL A 230 1.65 -6.61 0.65
C VAL A 230 0.48 -5.66 0.82
N PRO A 231 0.03 -5.31 2.04
CA PRO A 231 -1.22 -4.58 2.21
C PRO A 231 -1.22 -3.23 1.47
N PRO A 232 -0.16 -2.39 1.55
CA PRO A 232 -0.07 -1.18 0.71
C PRO A 232 -0.15 -1.45 -0.80
N VAL A 233 0.38 -2.57 -1.31
CA VAL A 233 0.28 -2.93 -2.73
C VAL A 233 -1.14 -3.32 -3.12
N LEU A 234 -1.82 -4.11 -2.29
CA LEU A 234 -3.21 -4.51 -2.50
C LEU A 234 -4.15 -3.30 -2.59
N LEU A 235 -3.86 -2.26 -1.80
CA LEU A 235 -4.64 -1.03 -1.77
C LEU A 235 -4.37 -0.11 -2.96
N LEU A 236 -3.15 -0.11 -3.52
CA LEU A 236 -2.69 0.88 -4.50
C LEU A 236 -2.51 0.36 -5.91
N VAL A 237 -2.60 -0.95 -6.14
CA VAL A 237 -2.38 -1.56 -7.44
C VAL A 237 -3.59 -2.42 -7.80
N ASP A 238 -4.32 -1.98 -8.81
CA ASP A 238 -5.47 -2.70 -9.35
C ASP A 238 -5.05 -4.08 -9.89
N GLY A 239 -5.88 -5.09 -9.63
CA GLY A 239 -5.61 -6.48 -10.00
C GLY A 239 -4.34 -7.08 -9.38
N SER A 240 -3.79 -6.44 -8.34
CA SER A 240 -2.66 -7.01 -7.61
C SER A 240 -3.10 -8.25 -6.83
N ASN A 241 -2.20 -9.21 -6.76
CA ASN A 241 -2.39 -10.45 -6.02
C ASN A 241 -1.11 -10.73 -5.22
N PRO A 242 -1.19 -11.28 -4.00
CA PRO A 242 0.00 -11.67 -3.24
C PRO A 242 0.87 -12.63 -4.06
N ILE A 243 2.20 -12.45 -4.01
CA ILE A 243 3.13 -13.41 -4.62
C ILE A 243 3.18 -14.70 -3.81
N ASP A 244 3.59 -15.79 -4.48
CA ASP A 244 3.90 -17.05 -3.80
C ASP A 244 5.25 -16.92 -3.06
N ILE A 245 5.20 -16.62 -1.76
CA ILE A 245 6.37 -16.47 -0.90
C ILE A 245 7.16 -17.78 -0.69
N LEU A 246 6.59 -18.94 -1.06
CA LEU A 246 7.27 -20.23 -0.96
C LEU A 246 8.18 -20.51 -2.17
N ASP A 247 7.97 -19.81 -3.29
CA ASP A 247 8.83 -19.97 -4.48
C ASP A 247 10.14 -19.17 -4.31
N PRO A 248 11.30 -19.84 -4.25
CA PRO A 248 12.59 -19.18 -4.04
C PRO A 248 13.05 -18.30 -5.21
N ARG A 249 12.33 -18.31 -6.35
CA ARG A 249 12.64 -17.48 -7.53
C ARG A 249 12.17 -16.03 -7.38
N TRP A 250 11.39 -15.73 -6.34
CA TRP A 250 11.07 -14.37 -5.96
C TRP A 250 12.22 -13.69 -5.23
N GLU A 251 12.49 -12.47 -5.65
CA GLU A 251 13.47 -11.57 -5.04
C GLU A 251 12.80 -10.24 -4.73
N ILE A 252 13.16 -9.64 -3.60
CA ILE A 252 12.68 -8.31 -3.21
C ILE A 252 13.84 -7.34 -3.26
N TYR A 253 13.61 -6.22 -3.93
CA TYR A 253 14.51 -5.09 -3.97
C TYR A 253 13.92 -3.97 -3.12
N LEU A 254 14.66 -3.51 -2.10
CA LEU A 254 14.27 -2.39 -1.27
C LEU A 254 15.04 -1.14 -1.65
N LEU A 255 14.35 -0.02 -1.79
CA LEU A 255 14.96 1.30 -1.92
C LEU A 255 14.93 1.97 -0.55
N VAL A 256 16.09 2.20 0.05
CA VAL A 256 16.22 2.71 1.42
C VAL A 256 17.00 4.02 1.41
N GLN A 257 16.54 4.97 2.20
CA GLN A 257 17.24 6.23 2.47
C GLN A 257 17.74 6.20 3.91
N GLU A 258 19.05 6.33 4.10
CA GLU A 258 19.58 6.55 5.44
C GLU A 258 19.39 8.01 5.85
N ARG A 259 18.80 8.22 7.02
CA ARG A 259 18.82 9.51 7.71
C ARG A 259 19.88 9.46 8.79
N LYS A 260 20.85 10.37 8.70
CA LYS A 260 21.76 10.67 9.79
C LYS A 260 21.05 11.67 10.69
N ASP A 261 20.26 11.16 11.64
CA ASP A 261 19.76 12.03 12.71
C ASP A 261 20.93 12.38 13.65
N THR A 262 20.85 13.56 14.28
CA THR A 262 21.92 14.16 15.09
C THR A 262 22.20 13.41 16.40
N GLN A 263 21.44 12.35 16.69
CA GLN A 263 21.72 11.40 17.76
C GLN A 263 21.95 10.02 17.14
N GLU A 264 23.01 9.37 17.62
CA GLU A 264 23.69 8.09 17.33
C GLU A 264 22.99 6.95 16.56
N ASP A 265 21.70 7.03 16.26
CA ASP A 265 20.94 5.98 15.58
C ASP A 265 20.43 6.43 14.21
N SER A 266 21.07 5.94 13.14
CA SER A 266 20.62 6.23 11.78
C SER A 266 19.33 5.48 11.46
N LEU A 267 18.23 6.21 11.27
CA LEU A 267 16.97 5.61 10.85
C LEU A 267 16.99 5.32 9.35
N SER A 268 16.78 4.06 9.01
CA SER A 268 16.62 3.59 7.63
C SER A 268 15.16 3.73 7.21
N ARG A 269 14.89 4.61 6.25
CA ARG A 269 13.55 4.82 5.72
C ARG A 269 13.35 4.05 4.42
N LEU A 270 12.30 3.23 4.34
CA LEU A 270 11.89 2.63 3.07
C LEU A 270 11.24 3.68 2.16
N LEU A 271 11.79 3.87 0.96
CA LEU A 271 11.21 4.73 -0.08
C LEU A 271 10.37 3.94 -1.09
N GLY A 272 10.58 2.63 -1.19
CA GLY A 272 9.84 1.78 -2.10
C GLY A 272 10.43 0.39 -2.19
N PHE A 273 9.72 -0.51 -2.86
CA PHE A 273 10.22 -1.84 -3.15
C PHE A 273 9.78 -2.34 -4.52
N ALA A 274 10.47 -3.37 -5.00
CA ALA A 274 10.10 -4.12 -6.18
C ALA A 274 10.19 -5.62 -5.90
N ALA A 275 9.09 -6.34 -6.18
CA ALA A 275 9.09 -7.80 -6.23
C ALA A 275 9.39 -8.25 -7.65
N VAL A 276 10.40 -9.10 -7.79
CA VAL A 276 10.96 -9.51 -9.06
C VAL A 276 11.02 -11.03 -9.11
N TYR A 277 10.59 -11.60 -10.23
CA TYR A 277 10.59 -13.04 -10.43
C TYR A 277 11.55 -13.44 -11.56
N ARG A 278 12.31 -14.52 -11.33
CA ARG A 278 13.24 -15.09 -12.32
C ARG A 278 12.61 -16.27 -13.05
N PHE A 279 12.15 -16.03 -14.27
CA PHE A 279 11.72 -17.10 -15.17
C PHE A 279 12.92 -17.84 -15.74
N HIS A 280 12.87 -19.17 -15.72
CA HIS A 280 13.82 -19.99 -16.45
C HIS A 280 13.61 -19.76 -17.97
N ARG A 281 14.71 -19.53 -18.68
CA ARG A 281 14.75 -19.40 -20.14
C ARG A 281 15.78 -20.40 -20.67
N TYR A 282 15.27 -21.47 -21.28
CA TYR A 282 16.08 -22.51 -21.91
C TYR A 282 17.13 -21.92 -22.89
N PRO A 283 18.37 -22.46 -22.97
CA PRO A 283 18.85 -23.66 -22.27
C PRO A 283 19.23 -23.45 -20.79
N GLU A 284 19.96 -22.38 -20.43
CA GLU A 284 20.39 -22.11 -19.03
C GLU A 284 20.38 -20.62 -18.67
N SER A 285 19.50 -19.84 -19.31
CA SER A 285 19.38 -18.41 -19.01
C SER A 285 18.19 -18.14 -18.09
N THR A 286 18.15 -16.93 -17.52
CA THR A 286 16.97 -16.46 -16.77
C THR A 286 16.46 -15.18 -17.39
N ARG A 287 15.13 -15.05 -17.44
CA ARG A 287 14.44 -13.82 -17.80
C ARG A 287 13.82 -13.24 -16.54
N VAL A 288 14.20 -12.01 -16.23
CA VAL A 288 13.66 -11.29 -15.09
C VAL A 288 12.32 -10.65 -15.50
N ARG A 289 11.30 -10.81 -14.66
CA ARG A 289 10.02 -10.11 -14.78
C ARG A 289 9.77 -9.33 -13.51
N LEU A 290 9.46 -8.06 -13.68
CA LEU A 290 8.96 -7.20 -12.62
C LEU A 290 7.52 -7.62 -12.31
N GLY A 291 7.27 -8.06 -11.07
CA GLY A 291 5.95 -8.46 -10.59
C GLY A 291 5.19 -7.26 -10.05
N GLN A 292 5.69 -6.70 -8.95
CA GLN A 292 5.08 -5.56 -8.26
C GLN A 292 6.14 -4.49 -8.03
N VAL A 293 5.74 -3.23 -8.14
CA VAL A 293 6.56 -2.08 -7.74
C VAL A 293 5.69 -1.11 -7.00
N MET A 294 6.21 -0.67 -5.85
CA MET A 294 5.60 0.39 -5.07
C MET A 294 6.67 1.42 -4.71
N VAL A 295 6.33 2.69 -4.89
CA VAL A 295 7.15 3.81 -4.44
C VAL A 295 6.32 4.62 -3.46
N VAL A 296 6.80 4.74 -2.23
CA VAL A 296 6.14 5.49 -1.18
C VAL A 296 6.55 6.95 -1.32
N PHE A 297 5.63 7.75 -1.86
CA PHE A 297 5.84 9.18 -1.97
C PHE A 297 5.63 9.84 -0.60
N PHE A 298 6.72 10.21 0.06
CA PHE A 298 6.63 11.11 1.20
C PHE A 298 6.41 12.53 0.68
N LEU A 299 5.15 12.96 0.59
CA LEU A 299 4.82 14.38 0.47
C LEU A 299 4.88 15.01 1.86
N ARG A 300 6.09 15.24 2.37
CA ARG A 300 6.29 16.30 3.36
C ARG A 300 6.90 17.50 2.63
N CYS A 301 6.02 18.44 2.25
CA CYS A 301 6.40 19.81 1.94
C CYS A 301 6.64 20.58 3.23
#